data_AF-A0A1M4ZFC0-F1
#
_entry.id   AF-A0A1M4ZFC0-F1
#
_cell.length_a   1.000
_cell.length_b   1.000
_cell.length_c   1.000
_cell.angle_alpha   90.00
_cell.angle_beta   90.00
_cell.angle_gamma   90.00
#
_symmetry.space_group_name_H-M   'P 1'
#
loop_
_entity.id
_entity.type
_entity.pdbx_description
1 polymer ?
#
loop_
_entity_poly.entity_id
_entity_poly.type
_entity_poly.pdbx_seq_one_letter_code
_entity_poly.pdbx_strand_id
1 'polypeptide(L)'
;MALDMQDIGQAIFETAKRIEKGTNELYKYAKAYAEAEREYRLALAKEIVKLKDEKMQATLIPDVARGNVAEQKYKRDLAEVSYKTARDMLEGLMAEMSGLQTIYKKQSEV
;
A
#
# COMPACT_ATOMS: atom_id res chain seq x y z
N MET A 1 -34.12 16.05 -9.73
CA MET A 1 -33.03 17.01 -9.49
C MET A 1 -31.91 16.57 -10.41
N ALA A 2 -31.80 17.21 -11.58
CA ALA A 2 -30.68 16.93 -12.47
C ALA A 2 -29.42 17.44 -11.76
N LEU A 3 -28.38 16.61 -11.63
CA LEU A 3 -27.07 17.13 -11.23
C LEU A 3 -26.69 18.21 -12.24
N ASP A 4 -26.43 19.42 -11.76
CA ASP A 4 -26.03 20.51 -12.63
C ASP A 4 -24.63 20.24 -13.18
N MET A 5 -24.33 20.73 -14.38
CA MET A 5 -23.02 20.56 -15.01
C MET A 5 -21.86 21.08 -14.13
N GLN A 6 -22.17 22.09 -13.29
CA GLN A 6 -21.27 22.64 -12.28
C GLN A 6 -21.00 21.66 -11.12
N ASP A 7 -22.00 20.90 -10.67
CA ASP A 7 -21.87 19.93 -9.59
C ASP A 7 -20.92 18.78 -9.98
N ILE A 8 -21.05 18.30 -11.22
CA ILE A 8 -20.19 17.23 -11.75
C ILE A 8 -18.76 17.73 -11.96
N GLY A 9 -18.59 18.95 -12.47
CA GLY A 9 -17.28 19.58 -12.58
C GLY A 9 -16.58 19.74 -11.23
N GLN A 10 -17.33 20.13 -10.20
CA GLN A 10 -16.81 20.24 -8.84
C GLN A 10 -16.45 18.86 -8.25
N ALA A 11 -17.29 17.84 -8.45
CA ALA A 11 -16.99 16.47 -8.03
C ALA A 11 -15.71 15.90 -8.69
N ILE A 12 -15.47 16.20 -9.98
CA ILE A 12 -14.23 15.81 -10.69
C ILE A 12 -13.01 16.51 -10.08
N PHE A 13 -13.12 17.80 -9.76
CA PHE A 13 -12.02 18.54 -9.13
C PHE A 13 -11.70 18.01 -7.73
N GLU A 14 -12.73 17.70 -6.95
CA GLU A 14 -12.58 17.14 -5.61
C GLU A 14 -11.97 15.72 -5.62
N THR A 15 -12.41 14.86 -6.54
CA THR A 15 -11.83 13.52 -6.72
C THR A 15 -10.38 13.60 -7.19
N ALA A 16 -10.04 14.50 -8.11
CA ALA A 16 -8.65 14.73 -8.54
C ALA A 16 -7.75 15.14 -7.35
N LYS A 17 -8.22 16.06 -6.49
CA LYS A 17 -7.48 16.48 -5.29
C LYS A 17 -7.32 15.35 -4.27
N ARG A 18 -8.31 14.46 -4.16
CA ARG A 18 -8.22 13.26 -3.32
C ARG A 18 -7.21 12.25 -3.86
N ILE A 19 -7.16 12.05 -5.18
CA ILE A 19 -6.17 11.20 -5.84
C ILE A 19 -4.76 11.75 -5.61
N GLU A 20 -4.54 13.05 -5.76
CA GLU A 20 -3.24 13.68 -5.50
C GLU A 20 -2.77 13.46 -4.06
N LYS A 21 -3.66 13.69 -3.08
CA LYS A 21 -3.37 13.42 -1.67
C LYS A 21 -3.08 11.95 -1.40
N GLY A 22 -3.93 11.05 -1.92
CA GLY A 22 -3.76 9.62 -1.75
C GLY A 22 -2.46 9.10 -2.39
N THR A 23 -2.02 9.69 -3.50
CA THR A 23 -0.75 9.34 -4.15
C THR A 23 0.45 9.70 -3.28
N ASN A 24 0.41 10.87 -2.64
CA ASN A 24 1.44 11.28 -1.67
C ASN A 24 1.48 10.37 -0.44
N GLU A 25 0.31 9.92 0.04
CA GLU A 25 0.22 8.94 1.13
C GLU A 25 0.70 7.56 0.70
N LEU A 26 0.37 7.13 -0.52
CA LEU A 26 0.85 5.87 -1.09
C LEU A 26 2.38 5.84 -1.13
N TYR A 27 3.03 6.94 -1.50
CA TYR A 27 4.49 7.04 -1.47
C TYR A 27 5.06 6.83 -0.06
N LYS A 28 4.41 7.38 0.97
CA LYS A 28 4.81 7.15 2.38
C LYS A 28 4.66 5.68 2.76
N TYR A 29 3.55 5.04 2.39
CA TYR A 29 3.33 3.61 2.64
C TYR A 29 4.33 2.73 1.89
N ALA A 30 4.65 3.05 0.64
CA ALA A 30 5.66 2.35 -0.14
C ALA A 30 7.04 2.43 0.52
N LYS A 31 7.43 3.62 0.98
CA LYS A 31 8.69 3.82 1.69
C LYS A 31 8.72 3.04 3.01
N ALA A 32 7.65 3.11 3.81
CA ALA A 32 7.54 2.37 5.06
C ALA A 32 7.61 0.85 4.85
N TYR A 33 6.96 0.33 3.80
CA TYR A 33 7.04 -1.08 3.43
C TYR A 33 8.47 -1.48 3.03
N ALA A 34 9.14 -0.67 2.20
CA ALA A 34 10.52 -0.94 1.79
C ALA A 34 11.51 -0.93 2.97
N GLU A 35 11.33 0.01 3.92
CA GLU A 35 12.12 0.09 5.14
C GLU A 35 11.88 -1.13 6.04
N ALA A 36 10.63 -1.50 6.27
CA ALA A 36 10.25 -2.67 7.07
C ALA A 36 10.75 -3.99 6.46
N GLU A 37 10.68 -4.14 5.13
CA GLU A 37 11.22 -5.32 4.46
C GLU A 37 12.74 -5.40 4.59
N ARG A 38 13.45 -4.28 4.44
CA ARG A 38 14.90 -4.23 4.66
C ARG A 38 15.25 -4.64 6.08
N GLU A 39 14.56 -4.09 7.08
CA GLU A 39 14.79 -4.41 8.49
C GLU A 39 14.52 -5.89 8.80
N TYR A 40 13.41 -6.42 8.31
CA TYR A 40 13.08 -7.85 8.47
C TYR A 40 14.16 -8.74 7.85
N ARG A 41 14.61 -8.47 6.61
CA ARG A 41 15.65 -9.27 5.96
C ARG A 41 16.99 -9.21 6.70
N LEU A 42 17.38 -8.03 7.19
CA LEU A 42 18.59 -7.87 7.98
C LEU A 42 18.50 -8.60 9.32
N ALA A 43 17.37 -8.48 10.03
CA ALA A 43 17.15 -9.17 11.29
C ALA A 43 17.17 -10.69 11.11
N LEU A 44 16.46 -11.20 10.10
CA LEU A 44 16.44 -12.62 9.77
C LEU A 44 17.83 -13.16 9.44
N ALA A 45 18.60 -12.44 8.63
CA ALA A 45 19.97 -12.84 8.29
C ALA A 45 20.89 -12.87 9.52
N LYS A 46 20.81 -11.86 10.39
CA LYS A 46 21.57 -11.81 11.65
C LYS A 46 21.20 -12.98 12.56
N GLU A 47 19.92 -13.29 12.67
CA GLU A 47 19.43 -14.36 13.53
C GLU A 47 19.86 -15.75 13.01
N ILE A 48 19.81 -15.96 11.69
CA ILE A 48 20.31 -17.20 11.07
C ILE A 48 21.81 -17.39 11.35
N VAL A 49 22.61 -16.33 11.23
CA VAL A 49 24.06 -16.40 11.50
C VAL A 49 24.32 -16.69 12.98
N LYS A 50 23.56 -16.05 13.89
CA LYS A 50 23.66 -16.28 15.33
C LYS A 50 23.31 -17.72 15.71
N LEU A 51 22.18 -18.25 15.23
CA LEU A 51 21.77 -19.64 15.51
C LEU A 51 22.74 -20.67 14.91
N LYS A 52 23.39 -20.34 13.79
CA LYS A 52 24.45 -21.15 13.20
C LYS A 52 25.70 -21.17 14.09
N ASP A 53 26.08 -20.04 14.67
CA ASP A 53 27.20 -19.93 15.62
C ASP A 53 26.91 -20.69 16.93
N GLU A 54 25.64 -20.68 17.37
CA GLU A 54 25.13 -21.47 18.50
C GLU A 54 25.06 -22.99 18.21
N LYS A 55 25.56 -23.44 17.04
CA LYS A 55 25.58 -24.84 16.59
C LYS A 55 24.20 -25.50 16.54
N MET A 56 23.14 -24.72 16.36
CA MET A 56 21.81 -25.25 16.16
C MET A 56 21.76 -26.12 14.90
N GLN A 57 20.94 -27.18 14.92
CA GLN A 57 20.78 -28.06 13.76
C GLN A 57 20.29 -27.25 12.55
N ALA A 58 20.98 -27.38 11.42
CA ALA A 58 20.73 -26.55 10.23
C ALA A 58 19.29 -26.60 9.71
N THR A 59 18.58 -27.72 9.94
CA THR A 59 17.17 -27.88 9.57
C THR A 59 16.22 -27.07 10.44
N LEU A 60 16.59 -26.75 11.69
CA LEU A 60 15.76 -26.00 12.64
C LEU A 60 16.03 -24.49 12.59
N ILE A 61 17.21 -24.07 12.12
CA ILE A 61 17.60 -22.65 12.05
C ILE A 61 16.56 -21.79 11.32
N PRO A 62 16.02 -22.16 10.14
CA PRO A 62 15.07 -21.31 9.44
C PRO A 62 13.77 -21.09 10.21
N ASP A 63 13.28 -22.11 10.91
CA ASP A 63 12.02 -22.05 11.64
C ASP A 63 12.16 -21.23 12.93
N VAL A 64 13.27 -21.45 13.66
CA VAL A 64 13.59 -20.72 14.88
C VAL A 64 13.90 -19.26 14.57
N ALA A 65 14.70 -18.98 13.53
CA ALA A 65 15.01 -17.61 13.12
C ALA A 65 13.74 -16.83 12.76
N ARG A 66 12.81 -17.44 12.01
CA ARG A 66 11.52 -16.84 11.67
C ARG A 66 10.63 -16.59 12.89
N GLY A 67 10.67 -17.48 13.88
CA GLY A 67 9.99 -17.29 15.15
C GLY A 67 10.56 -16.10 15.93
N ASN A 68 11.88 -16.01 16.02
CA ASN A 68 12.57 -14.94 16.76
C ASN A 68 12.38 -13.55 16.15
N VAL A 69 12.23 -13.46 14.82
CA VAL A 69 11.99 -12.21 14.10
C VAL A 69 10.53 -12.03 13.65
N ALA A 70 9.59 -12.74 14.30
CA ALA A 70 8.17 -12.71 13.95
C ALA A 70 7.56 -11.30 14.06
N GLU A 71 8.02 -10.48 14.99
CA GLU A 71 7.56 -9.10 15.14
C GLU A 71 7.95 -8.21 13.94
N GLN A 72 9.18 -8.35 13.46
CA GLN A 72 9.65 -7.64 12.26
C GLN A 72 8.88 -8.12 11.02
N LYS A 73 8.57 -9.42 10.97
CA LYS A 73 7.73 -9.99 9.91
C LYS A 73 6.32 -9.39 9.95
N TYR A 74 5.71 -9.31 11.13
CA TYR A 74 4.39 -8.73 11.32
C TYR A 74 4.35 -7.26 10.86
N LYS A 75 5.35 -6.45 11.24
CA LYS A 75 5.46 -5.06 10.79
C LYS A 75 5.57 -4.92 9.28
N ARG A 76 6.37 -5.77 8.64
CA ARG A 76 6.48 -5.84 7.18
C ARG A 76 5.15 -6.20 6.55
N ASP A 77 4.49 -7.25 7.02
CA ASP A 77 3.24 -7.75 6.44
C ASP A 77 2.12 -6.72 6.60
N LEU A 78 2.05 -6.03 7.75
CA LEU A 78 1.13 -4.93 7.98
C LEU A 78 1.38 -3.76 7.02
N ALA A 79 2.65 -3.39 6.80
CA ALA A 79 3.01 -2.34 5.86
C ALA A 79 2.69 -2.74 4.41
N GLU A 80 2.87 -4.01 4.05
CA GLU A 80 2.54 -4.55 2.73
C GLU A 80 1.04 -4.44 2.45
N VAL A 81 0.23 -4.92 3.39
CA VAL A 81 -1.24 -4.86 3.29
C VAL A 81 -1.70 -3.42 3.21
N SER A 82 -1.14 -2.54 4.05
CA SER A 82 -1.47 -1.11 4.04
C SER A 82 -1.17 -0.46 2.69
N TYR A 83 -0.01 -0.75 2.11
CA TYR A 83 0.35 -0.25 0.78
C TYR A 83 -0.60 -0.77 -0.31
N LYS A 84 -0.90 -2.08 -0.31
CA LYS A 84 -1.83 -2.69 -1.28
C LYS A 84 -3.22 -2.08 -1.17
N THR A 85 -3.76 -1.96 0.04
CA THR A 85 -5.07 -1.35 0.27
C THR A 85 -5.11 0.11 -0.19
N ALA A 86 -4.07 0.89 0.10
CA ALA A 86 -3.99 2.28 -0.36
C ALA A 86 -3.95 2.37 -1.90
N ARG A 87 -3.23 1.45 -2.56
CA ARG A 87 -3.20 1.38 -4.03
C ARG A 87 -4.57 1.02 -4.60
N ASP A 88 -5.22 0.00 -4.06
CA ASP A 88 -6.52 -0.45 -4.54
C ASP A 88 -7.61 0.63 -4.33
N MET A 89 -7.51 1.40 -3.23
CA MET A 89 -8.37 2.57 -3.00
C MET A 89 -8.14 3.67 -4.05
N LEU A 90 -6.89 3.95 -4.41
CA LEU A 90 -6.56 4.91 -5.46
C LEU A 90 -7.09 4.46 -6.83
N GLU A 91 -6.99 3.17 -7.15
CA GLU A 91 -7.57 2.60 -8.37
C GLU A 91 -9.09 2.78 -8.40
N GLY A 92 -9.78 2.58 -7.27
CA GLY A 92 -11.21 2.86 -7.14
C GLY A 92 -11.56 4.33 -7.39
N LEU A 93 -10.78 5.26 -6.84
CA LEU A 93 -10.98 6.71 -7.06
C LEU A 93 -10.73 7.11 -8.52
N MET A 94 -9.74 6.51 -9.19
CA MET A 94 -9.50 6.75 -10.62
C MET A 94 -10.65 6.23 -11.47
N ALA A 95 -11.23 5.07 -11.13
CA ALA A 95 -12.40 4.54 -11.81
C ALA A 95 -13.64 5.44 -11.61
N GLU A 96 -13.85 5.95 -10.40
CA GLU A 96 -14.92 6.92 -10.10
C GLU A 96 -14.77 8.20 -10.93
N MET A 97 -13.56 8.76 -10.99
CA MET A 97 -13.25 9.96 -11.79
C MET A 97 -13.52 9.72 -13.28
N SER A 98 -13.16 8.55 -13.82
CA SER A 98 -13.44 8.17 -15.20
C SER A 98 -14.95 8.07 -15.48
N GLY A 99 -15.71 7.53 -14.53
CA GLY A 99 -17.18 7.49 -14.58
C GLY A 99 -17.77 8.90 -14.64
N LEU A 100 -17.33 9.80 -13.75
CA LEU A 100 -17.77 11.19 -13.72
C LEU A 100 -17.45 11.95 -15.01
N GLN A 101 -16.23 11.78 -15.55
CA GLN A 101 -15.84 12.37 -16.84
C GLN A 101 -16.73 11.89 -17.99
N THR A 102 -17.11 10.61 -17.99
CA THR A 102 -17.99 10.04 -19.02
C THR A 102 -19.39 10.64 -18.94
N ILE A 103 -19.93 10.81 -17.73
CA ILE A 103 -21.25 11.44 -17.50
C ILE A 103 -21.21 12.91 -17.94
N TYR A 104 -20.17 13.64 -17.54
CA TYR A 104 -19.97 15.04 -17.93
C TYR A 104 -19.95 15.22 -19.45
N LYS A 105 -19.20 14.38 -20.16
CA LYS A 105 -19.13 14.42 -21.63
C LYS A 105 -20.50 14.19 -22.27
N LYS A 106 -21.26 13.19 -21.81
CA LYS A 106 -22.59 12.90 -22.34
C LYS A 106 -23.60 14.02 -22.09
N GLN A 107 -23.52 14.71 -20.95
CA GLN A 107 -24.38 15.86 -20.67
C GLN A 107 -23.99 17.11 -21.49
N SER A 108 -22.73 17.24 -21.88
CA SER A 108 -22.29 18.35 -22.75
C SER A 108 -22.69 18.20 -24.22
N GLU A 109 -23.08 16.98 -24.63
CA GLU A 109 -23.51 16.65 -26.00
C GLU A 109 -25.05 16.74 -26.19
N VAL A 110 -25.81 16.97 -25.11
CA VAL A 110 -27.28 17.15 -25.09
C VAL A 110 -27.61 18.63 -24.99
#